data_AF-A0A1F7PKF9-F1
#
_entry.id   AF-A0A1F7PKF9-F1
#
_cell.length_a   1.000
_cell.length_b   1.000
_cell.length_c   1.000
_cell.angle_alpha   90.00
_cell.angle_beta   90.00
_cell.angle_gamma   90.00
#
_symmetry.space_group_name_H-M   'P 1'
#
loop_
_entity.id
_entity.type
_entity.pdbx_description
1 polymer ?
#
loop_
_entity_poly.entity_id
_entity_poly.type
_entity_poly.pdbx_seq_one_letter_code
_entity_poly.pdbx_strand_id
1 'polypeptide(L)'
;MSEEFEQAADGLWSRFRDIAMALRRLQDFNFSAEGGEGRFTDRWLDGLVRDAGALTGVGRELVLRAFRVGADAVNFEILTRLREEEGVALSHLARATGLPQFTVSERLNDLVQVGLAVRVLEQDAARATALTRGFLGIVGGIERRLAAMIRERLPGLIAP
;
A
#
# COMPACT_ATOMS: atom_id res chain seq x y z
N MET A 1 -4.81 -17.13 -10.23
CA MET A 1 -4.88 -16.02 -9.25
C MET A 1 -5.69 -14.90 -9.90
N SER A 2 -6.53 -14.15 -9.18
CA SER A 2 -7.30 -13.06 -9.81
C SER A 2 -6.37 -11.88 -10.12
N GLU A 3 -6.74 -11.04 -11.09
CA GLU A 3 -5.94 -9.88 -11.51
C GLU A 3 -5.64 -8.94 -10.33
N GLU A 4 -6.59 -8.77 -9.41
CA GLU A 4 -6.45 -7.93 -8.24
C GLU A 4 -5.35 -8.43 -7.28
N PHE A 5 -5.18 -9.75 -7.15
CA PHE A 5 -4.12 -10.33 -6.33
C PHE A 5 -2.73 -10.10 -6.95
N GLU A 6 -2.61 -10.22 -8.27
CA GLU A 6 -1.35 -9.94 -8.98
C GLU A 6 -0.97 -8.45 -8.83
N GLN A 7 -1.92 -7.54 -9.04
CA GLN A 7 -1.68 -6.10 -8.87
C GLN A 7 -1.25 -5.73 -7.43
N ALA A 8 -1.84 -6.40 -6.42
CA ALA A 8 -1.44 -6.23 -5.03
C ALA A 8 -0.02 -6.76 -4.80
N ALA A 9 0.32 -7.94 -5.32
CA ALA A 9 1.64 -8.53 -5.20
C ALA A 9 2.72 -7.65 -5.86
N ASP A 10 2.49 -7.20 -7.09
CA ASP A 10 3.41 -6.31 -7.84
C ASP A 10 3.63 -4.98 -7.13
N GLY A 11 2.57 -4.42 -6.55
CA GLY A 11 2.63 -3.20 -5.77
C GLY A 11 3.44 -3.37 -4.47
N LEU A 12 3.24 -4.47 -3.75
CA LEU A 12 4.02 -4.80 -2.55
C LEU A 12 5.49 -5.08 -2.87
N TRP A 13 5.76 -5.75 -3.98
CA TRP A 13 7.12 -5.94 -4.51
C TRP A 13 7.80 -4.60 -4.78
N SER A 14 7.11 -3.69 -5.47
CA SER A 14 7.62 -2.35 -5.74
C SER A 14 7.96 -1.62 -4.43
N ARG A 15 7.09 -1.71 -3.42
CA ARG A 15 7.35 -1.12 -2.09
C ARG A 15 8.55 -1.75 -1.39
N PHE A 16 8.66 -3.07 -1.39
CA PHE A 16 9.81 -3.80 -0.83
C PHE A 16 11.12 -3.33 -1.49
N ARG A 17 11.15 -3.32 -2.83
CA ARG A 17 12.31 -2.88 -3.61
C ARG A 17 12.70 -1.44 -3.25
N ASP A 18 11.74 -0.53 -3.17
CA ASP A 18 12.03 0.89 -2.87
C ASP A 18 12.62 1.06 -1.47
N ILE A 19 12.15 0.30 -0.48
CA ILE A 19 12.74 0.26 0.87
C ILE A 19 14.16 -0.30 0.82
N ALA A 20 14.37 -1.43 0.16
CA ALA A 20 15.70 -2.05 0.04
C ALA A 20 16.72 -1.10 -0.62
N MET A 21 16.30 -0.39 -1.68
CA MET A 21 17.14 0.62 -2.34
C MET A 21 17.39 1.85 -1.46
N ALA A 22 16.41 2.28 -0.65
CA ALA A 22 16.61 3.37 0.29
C ALA A 22 17.62 3.01 1.39
N LEU A 23 17.53 1.79 1.94
CA LEU A 23 18.48 1.29 2.93
C LEU A 23 19.90 1.16 2.36
N ARG A 24 20.02 0.69 1.11
CA ARG A 24 21.29 0.65 0.39
C ARG A 24 21.89 2.06 0.25
N ARG A 25 21.11 3.03 -0.23
CA ARG A 25 21.56 4.43 -0.37
C ARG A 25 22.01 5.03 0.97
N LEU A 26 21.29 4.75 2.06
CA LEU A 26 21.64 5.24 3.40
C LEU A 26 22.98 4.66 3.88
N GLN A 27 23.25 3.40 3.60
CA GLN A 27 24.56 2.80 3.93
C GLN A 27 25.67 3.40 3.10
N ASP A 28 25.44 3.58 1.80
CA ASP A 28 26.42 4.17 0.90
C ASP A 28 26.78 5.60 1.33
N PHE A 29 25.82 6.32 1.93
CA PHE A 29 26.05 7.64 2.53
C PHE A 29 26.83 7.58 3.84
N ASN A 30 26.50 6.66 4.75
CA ASN A 30 27.13 6.57 6.08
C ASN A 30 28.54 5.93 6.06
N PHE A 31 28.87 5.11 5.06
CA PHE A 31 30.15 4.41 4.95
C PHE A 31 30.96 4.95 3.76
N SER A 32 31.46 6.19 3.90
CA SER A 32 32.38 6.81 2.92
C SER A 32 33.86 6.79 3.35
N ALA A 33 34.22 6.15 4.47
CA ALA A 33 35.61 5.98 4.87
C ALA A 33 35.79 4.66 5.61
N GLU A 34 36.80 3.90 5.18
CA GLU A 34 37.28 2.65 5.79
C GLU A 34 36.46 1.39 5.47
N GLY A 35 36.93 0.67 4.46
CA GLY A 35 36.40 -0.62 4.06
C GLY A 35 36.62 -1.70 5.12
N GLY A 36 35.64 -2.59 5.24
CA GLY A 36 35.73 -3.78 6.07
C GLY A 36 34.39 -4.48 6.15
N GLU A 37 34.28 -5.63 5.47
CA GLU A 37 33.13 -6.55 5.40
C GLU A 37 31.89 -6.04 4.63
N GLY A 38 31.31 -6.91 3.79
CA GLY A 38 30.25 -6.56 2.83
C GLY A 38 29.12 -5.69 3.40
N ARG A 39 28.54 -4.82 2.54
CA ARG A 39 27.50 -3.85 2.92
C ARG A 39 26.39 -4.58 3.68
N PHE A 40 25.91 -4.02 4.79
CA PHE A 40 24.86 -4.65 5.61
C PHE A 40 23.63 -5.01 4.76
N THR A 41 23.25 -4.18 3.80
CA THR A 41 22.11 -4.48 2.91
C THR A 41 22.37 -5.70 2.06
N ASP A 42 23.59 -5.88 1.53
CA ASP A 42 23.94 -7.04 0.70
C ASP A 42 23.89 -8.32 1.55
N ARG A 43 24.50 -8.30 2.76
CA ARG A 43 24.42 -9.43 3.71
C ARG A 43 22.98 -9.74 4.15
N TRP A 44 22.18 -8.71 4.39
CA TRP A 44 20.78 -8.85 4.79
C TRP A 44 19.93 -9.43 3.65
N LEU A 45 20.10 -8.94 2.41
CA LEU A 45 19.40 -9.47 1.24
C LEU A 45 19.80 -10.92 0.96
N ASP A 46 21.10 -11.25 1.04
CA ASP A 46 21.59 -12.62 0.89
C ASP A 46 21.03 -13.56 1.96
N GLY A 47 20.97 -13.09 3.21
CA GLY A 47 20.36 -13.82 4.31
C GLY A 47 18.86 -14.02 4.12
N LEU A 48 18.16 -12.98 3.67
CA LEU A 48 16.72 -13.03 3.40
C LEU A 48 16.38 -14.05 2.30
N VAL A 49 17.13 -14.08 1.19
CA VAL A 49 16.89 -15.03 0.09
C VAL A 49 17.06 -16.49 0.53
N ARG A 50 17.92 -16.76 1.51
CA ARG A 50 18.21 -18.12 2.01
C ARG A 50 17.25 -18.58 3.10
N ASP A 51 16.46 -17.67 3.67
CA ASP A 51 15.50 -17.96 4.74
C ASP A 51 14.05 -17.79 4.25
N ALA A 52 13.41 -18.91 3.92
CA ALA A 52 12.01 -18.96 3.49
C ALA A 52 11.03 -18.44 4.56
N GLY A 53 11.37 -18.61 5.85
CA GLY A 53 10.58 -18.08 6.96
C GLY A 53 10.65 -16.55 7.02
N ALA A 54 11.84 -15.99 6.86
CA ALA A 54 12.04 -14.54 6.79
C ALA A 54 11.34 -13.91 5.59
N LEU A 55 11.40 -14.54 4.40
CA LEU A 55 10.66 -14.09 3.21
C LEU A 55 9.16 -14.02 3.45
N THR A 56 8.60 -15.09 4.03
CA THR A 56 7.17 -15.14 4.37
C THR A 56 6.81 -14.10 5.42
N GLY A 57 7.68 -13.86 6.40
CA GLY A 57 7.52 -12.84 7.43
C GLY A 57 7.47 -11.42 6.86
N VAL A 58 8.40 -11.08 5.96
CA VAL A 58 8.42 -9.77 5.28
C VAL A 58 7.17 -9.58 4.42
N GLY A 59 6.81 -10.58 3.62
CA GLY A 59 5.60 -10.53 2.81
C GLY A 59 4.34 -10.31 3.66
N ARG A 60 4.21 -11.06 4.77
CA ARG A 60 3.11 -10.89 5.72
C ARG A 60 3.07 -9.49 6.31
N GLU A 61 4.20 -8.95 6.77
CA GLU A 61 4.26 -7.63 7.39
C GLU A 61 3.83 -6.53 6.39
N LEU A 62 4.32 -6.57 5.15
CA LEU A 62 3.94 -5.60 4.12
C LEU A 62 2.44 -5.66 3.82
N VAL A 63 1.88 -6.87 3.66
CA VAL A 63 0.44 -7.07 3.45
C VAL A 63 -0.36 -6.52 4.62
N LEU A 64 -0.04 -6.94 5.86
CA LEU A 64 -0.81 -6.55 7.04
C LEU A 64 -0.76 -5.04 7.28
N ARG A 65 0.40 -4.39 7.05
CA ARG A 65 0.51 -2.93 7.16
C ARG A 65 -0.34 -2.21 6.11
N ALA A 66 -0.29 -2.66 4.85
CA ALA A 66 -1.09 -2.07 3.78
C ALA A 66 -2.59 -2.19 4.11
N PHE A 67 -3.06 -3.36 4.52
CA PHE A 67 -4.45 -3.56 4.92
C PHE A 67 -4.83 -2.72 6.16
N ARG A 68 -3.98 -2.66 7.18
CA ARG A 68 -4.24 -1.86 8.38
C ARG A 68 -4.44 -0.38 8.05
N VAL A 69 -3.62 0.19 7.17
CA VAL A 69 -3.70 1.61 6.81
C VAL A 69 -4.81 1.86 5.80
N GLY A 70 -4.93 1.01 4.78
CA GLY A 70 -5.92 1.17 3.70
C GLY A 70 -7.36 0.90 4.12
N ALA A 71 -7.60 0.13 5.19
CA ALA A 71 -8.93 -0.17 5.71
C ALA A 71 -9.51 0.91 6.64
N ASP A 72 -8.74 1.95 6.97
CA ASP A 72 -9.31 3.15 7.59
C ASP A 72 -10.28 3.83 6.60
N ALA A 73 -11.47 4.22 7.06
CA ALA A 73 -12.53 4.70 6.18
C ALA A 73 -12.14 5.95 5.37
N VAL A 74 -11.40 6.88 5.97
CA VAL A 74 -10.94 8.09 5.29
C VAL A 74 -9.86 7.74 4.27
N ASN A 75 -8.93 6.87 4.64
CA ASN A 75 -7.89 6.40 3.73
C ASN A 75 -8.47 5.64 2.54
N PHE A 76 -9.46 4.77 2.78
CA PHE A 76 -10.16 4.03 1.74
C PHE A 76 -10.85 4.96 0.73
N GLU A 77 -11.52 5.99 1.24
CA GLU A 77 -12.15 7.03 0.44
C GLU A 77 -11.11 7.79 -0.41
N ILE A 78 -9.97 8.19 0.17
CA ILE A 78 -8.86 8.82 -0.57
C ILE A 78 -8.38 7.89 -1.69
N LEU A 79 -8.12 6.62 -1.39
CA LEU A 79 -7.65 5.64 -2.37
C LEU A 79 -8.62 5.43 -3.52
N THR A 80 -9.92 5.42 -3.22
CA THR A 80 -10.98 5.30 -4.23
C THR A 80 -10.90 6.45 -5.23
N ARG A 81 -10.70 7.68 -4.76
CA ARG A 81 -10.50 8.85 -5.63
C ARG A 81 -9.20 8.78 -6.42
N LEU A 82 -8.10 8.39 -5.78
CA LEU A 82 -6.80 8.25 -6.46
C LEU A 82 -6.83 7.22 -7.60
N ARG A 83 -7.73 6.23 -7.54
CA ARG A 83 -7.90 5.22 -8.60
C ARG A 83 -8.57 5.79 -9.85
N GLU A 84 -9.42 6.80 -9.71
CA GLU A 84 -10.27 7.33 -10.78
C GLU A 84 -9.57 8.40 -11.63
N GLU A 85 -8.52 9.03 -11.10
CA GLU A 85 -7.84 10.18 -11.72
C GLU A 85 -6.32 9.95 -11.87
N GLU A 86 -5.73 10.47 -12.95
CA GLU A 86 -4.27 10.49 -13.15
C GLU A 86 -3.60 11.58 -12.31
N GLY A 87 -3.66 11.43 -10.99
CA GLY A 87 -3.08 12.39 -10.05
C GLY A 87 -4.10 13.38 -9.50
N VAL A 88 -4.32 13.32 -8.19
CA VAL A 88 -5.29 14.15 -7.48
C VAL A 88 -4.56 15.16 -6.62
N ALA A 89 -4.85 16.44 -6.82
CA ALA A 89 -4.31 17.51 -5.98
C ALA A 89 -4.79 17.37 -4.53
N LEU A 90 -3.93 17.70 -3.56
CA LEU A 90 -4.26 17.60 -2.14
C LEU A 90 -5.46 18.47 -1.75
N SER A 91 -5.58 19.65 -2.36
CA SER A 91 -6.73 20.53 -2.15
C SER A 91 -8.05 19.90 -2.61
N HIS A 92 -8.03 19.06 -3.64
CA HIS A 92 -9.20 18.31 -4.09
C HIS A 92 -9.57 17.24 -3.08
N LEU A 93 -8.60 16.45 -2.62
CA LEU A 93 -8.79 15.45 -1.57
C LEU A 93 -9.36 16.08 -0.28
N ALA A 94 -8.82 17.23 0.14
CA ALA A 94 -9.30 17.97 1.31
C ALA A 94 -10.78 18.37 1.21
N ARG A 95 -11.20 18.91 0.06
CA ARG A 95 -12.62 19.23 -0.19
C ARG A 95 -13.49 17.99 -0.15
N ALA A 96 -13.02 16.90 -0.76
CA ALA A 96 -13.81 15.70 -0.93
C ALA A 96 -13.95 14.88 0.36
N THR A 97 -12.98 14.93 1.26
CA THR A 97 -13.07 14.30 2.59
C THR A 97 -13.61 15.24 3.68
N GLY A 98 -13.75 16.55 3.38
CA GLY A 98 -14.11 17.56 4.38
C GLY A 98 -13.04 17.79 5.47
N LEU A 99 -11.79 17.42 5.20
CA LEU A 99 -10.70 17.50 6.16
C LEU A 99 -9.77 18.68 5.86
N PRO A 100 -9.09 19.24 6.88
CA PRO A 100 -8.01 20.19 6.65
C PRO A 100 -6.90 19.59 5.77
N GLN A 101 -6.30 20.41 4.91
CA GLN A 101 -5.24 19.95 3.98
C GLN A 101 -4.05 19.33 4.72
N PHE A 102 -3.70 19.85 5.90
CA PHE A 102 -2.67 19.24 6.75
C PHE A 102 -3.03 17.80 7.14
N THR A 103 -4.27 17.55 7.57
CA THR A 103 -4.74 16.22 7.93
C THR A 103 -4.74 15.27 6.74
N VAL A 104 -5.18 15.72 5.56
CA VAL A 104 -5.07 14.92 4.32
C VAL A 104 -3.61 14.61 4.00
N SER A 105 -2.71 15.56 4.22
CA SER A 105 -1.29 15.36 3.98
C SER A 105 -0.72 14.23 4.86
N GLU A 106 -1.05 14.21 6.15
CA GLU A 106 -0.62 13.15 7.07
C GLU A 106 -1.19 11.78 6.69
N ARG A 107 -2.48 11.70 6.36
CA ARG A 107 -3.12 10.46 5.89
C ARG A 107 -2.45 9.93 4.62
N LEU A 108 -2.14 10.83 3.69
CA LEU A 108 -1.46 10.47 2.47
C LEU A 108 -0.02 10.04 2.72
N ASN A 109 0.67 10.59 3.72
CA ASN A 109 1.99 10.12 4.13
C ASN A 109 1.92 8.67 4.65
N ASP A 110 0.92 8.33 5.45
CA ASP A 110 0.68 6.94 5.89
C ASP A 110 0.48 5.99 4.71
N LEU A 111 -0.34 6.40 3.73
CA LEU A 111 -0.59 5.63 2.50
C LEU A 111 0.67 5.44 1.66
N VAL A 112 1.50 6.47 1.53
CA VAL A 112 2.79 6.41 0.83
C VAL A 112 3.76 5.47 1.56
N GLN A 113 3.79 5.51 2.89
CA GLN A 113 4.64 4.65 3.70
C GLN A 113 4.34 3.16 3.50
N VAL A 114 3.10 2.79 3.19
CA VAL A 114 2.71 1.40 2.90
C VAL A 114 2.65 1.09 1.40
N GLY A 115 2.99 2.05 0.54
CA GLY A 115 3.01 1.87 -0.93
C GLY A 115 1.64 1.90 -1.59
N LEU A 116 0.60 2.34 -0.88
CA LEU A 116 -0.77 2.49 -1.41
C LEU A 116 -0.96 3.82 -2.17
N ALA A 117 0.00 4.74 -2.10
CA ALA A 117 -0.02 5.97 -2.88
C ALA A 117 1.41 6.43 -3.17
N VAL A 118 1.55 7.32 -4.15
CA VAL A 118 2.81 8.04 -4.43
C VAL A 118 2.52 9.54 -4.45
N ARG A 119 3.44 10.33 -3.89
CA ARG A 119 3.43 11.80 -3.95
C ARG A 119 4.05 12.30 -5.24
N VAL A 120 3.42 13.30 -5.84
CA VAL A 120 3.96 14.09 -6.95
C VAL A 120 4.20 15.50 -6.40
N LEU A 121 5.41 15.76 -5.92
CA LEU A 121 5.73 16.95 -5.11
C LEU A 121 5.59 18.24 -5.93
N GLU A 122 5.96 18.19 -7.20
CA GLU A 122 5.92 19.32 -8.12
C GLU A 122 4.49 19.83 -8.36
N GLN A 123 3.49 18.96 -8.13
CA GLN A 123 2.09 19.23 -8.41
C GLN A 123 1.22 19.33 -7.14
N ASP A 124 1.82 19.18 -5.95
CA ASP A 124 1.10 18.95 -4.68
C ASP A 124 -0.04 17.93 -4.86
N ALA A 125 0.29 16.79 -5.46
CA ALA A 125 -0.68 15.77 -5.86
C ALA A 125 -0.27 14.37 -5.39
N ALA A 126 -1.20 13.44 -5.50
CA ALA A 126 -0.98 12.03 -5.26
C ALA A 126 -1.55 11.14 -6.36
N ARG A 127 -0.95 9.97 -6.55
CA ARG A 127 -1.39 8.96 -7.52
C ARG A 127 -1.57 7.60 -6.86
N ALA A 128 -2.53 6.84 -7.37
CA ALA A 128 -2.66 5.43 -7.03
C ALA A 128 -1.46 4.62 -7.55
N THR A 129 -1.08 3.60 -6.79
CA THR A 129 -0.11 2.58 -7.19
C THR A 129 -0.82 1.33 -7.73
N ALA A 130 -0.06 0.34 -8.20
CA ALA A 130 -0.61 -0.99 -8.48
C ALA A 130 -1.23 -1.62 -7.22
N LEU A 131 -0.63 -1.39 -6.05
CA LEU A 131 -1.15 -1.87 -4.77
C LEU A 131 -2.53 -1.28 -4.46
N THR A 132 -2.78 0.00 -4.77
CA THR A 132 -4.10 0.62 -4.63
C THR A 132 -5.17 -0.14 -5.41
N ARG A 133 -4.88 -0.44 -6.68
CA ARG A 133 -5.83 -1.11 -7.58
C ARG A 133 -6.12 -2.53 -7.09
N GLY A 134 -5.08 -3.29 -6.75
CA GLY A 134 -5.23 -4.62 -6.19
C GLY A 134 -5.99 -4.63 -4.86
N PHE A 135 -5.64 -3.72 -3.94
CA PHE A 135 -6.31 -3.58 -2.63
C PHE A 135 -7.81 -3.26 -2.78
N LEU A 136 -8.15 -2.21 -3.52
CA LEU A 136 -9.55 -1.83 -3.75
C LEU A 136 -10.31 -2.91 -4.52
N GLY A 137 -9.64 -3.62 -5.43
CA GLY A 137 -10.20 -4.75 -6.17
C GLY A 137 -10.58 -5.91 -5.26
N ILE A 138 -9.69 -6.29 -4.33
CA ILE A 138 -9.94 -7.34 -3.32
C ILE A 138 -11.11 -6.95 -2.42
N VAL A 139 -11.09 -5.73 -1.86
CA VAL A 139 -12.19 -5.26 -0.98
C VAL A 139 -13.51 -5.25 -1.73
N GLY A 140 -13.55 -4.66 -2.94
CA GLY A 140 -14.76 -4.63 -3.76
C GLY A 140 -15.24 -6.03 -4.18
N GLY A 141 -14.33 -7.00 -4.36
CA GLY A 141 -14.68 -8.40 -4.60
C GLY A 141 -15.40 -9.03 -3.40
N ILE A 142 -14.91 -8.77 -2.19
CA ILE A 142 -15.54 -9.22 -0.94
C ILE A 142 -16.91 -8.56 -0.77
N GLU A 143 -17.03 -7.25 -0.98
CA GLU A 143 -18.30 -6.51 -0.89
C GLU A 143 -19.35 -7.05 -1.85
N ARG A 144 -18.98 -7.29 -3.12
CA ARG A 144 -19.90 -7.88 -4.11
C ARG A 144 -20.35 -9.28 -3.69
N ARG A 145 -19.42 -10.12 -3.18
CA ARG A 145 -19.77 -11.47 -2.72
C ARG A 145 -20.68 -11.42 -1.50
N LEU A 146 -20.39 -10.55 -0.53
CA LEU A 146 -21.22 -10.35 0.65
C LEU A 146 -22.61 -9.88 0.28
N ALA A 147 -22.74 -8.90 -0.62
CA ALA A 147 -24.02 -8.41 -1.10
C ALA A 147 -24.86 -9.52 -1.76
N ALA A 148 -24.24 -10.39 -2.57
CA ALA A 148 -24.92 -11.55 -3.16
C ALA A 148 -25.39 -12.53 -2.07
N MET A 149 -24.53 -12.86 -1.10
CA MET A 149 -24.89 -13.75 0.01
C MET A 149 -26.04 -13.20 0.84
N ILE A 150 -26.07 -11.89 1.09
CA ILE A 150 -27.16 -11.23 1.81
C ILE A 150 -28.47 -11.39 1.01
N ARG A 151 -28.48 -11.11 -0.29
CA ARG A 151 -29.70 -11.29 -1.12
C ARG A 151 -30.18 -12.74 -1.15
N GLU A 152 -29.27 -13.70 -1.22
CA GLU A 152 -29.57 -15.13 -1.26
C GLU A 152 -30.14 -15.64 0.08
N ARG A 153 -29.56 -15.20 1.21
CA ARG A 153 -29.81 -15.80 2.53
C ARG A 153 -30.78 -15.00 3.40
N LEU A 154 -30.88 -13.68 3.20
CA LEU A 154 -31.76 -12.82 3.99
C LEU A 154 -33.22 -13.28 3.97
N PRO A 155 -33.82 -13.70 2.81
CA PRO A 155 -35.20 -14.18 2.78
C PRO A 155 -35.46 -15.35 3.74
N GLY A 156 -34.51 -16.28 3.86
CA GLY A 156 -34.62 -17.41 4.78
C GLY A 156 -34.45 -17.06 6.26
N LEU A 157 -33.94 -15.87 6.57
CA LEU A 157 -33.82 -15.35 7.95
C LEU A 157 -35.03 -14.52 8.38
N ILE A 158 -35.81 -14.00 7.43
CA ILE A 158 -36.99 -13.16 7.69
C ILE A 158 -38.32 -13.92 7.50
N ALA A 159 -38.28 -15.13 6.96
CA ALA A 159 -39.45 -16.01 6.89
C ALA A 159 -39.73 -16.59 8.29
N PRO A 160 -40.99 -16.51 8.80
CA PRO A 160 -41.36 -16.98 10.14
C PRO A 160 -41.29 -18.50 10.30
#